data_AF-A0A841PCM2-F1
#
_entry.id   AF-A0A841PCM2-F1
#
_cell.length_a   1.000
_cell.length_b   1.000
_cell.length_c   1.000
_cell.angle_alpha   90.00
_cell.angle_beta   90.00
_cell.angle_gamma   90.00
#
_symmetry.space_group_name_H-M   'P 1'
#
loop_
_entity.id
_entity.type
_entity.pdbx_description
1 polymer ?
#
loop_
_entity_poly.entity_id
_entity_poly.type
_entity_poly.pdbx_seq_one_letter_code
_entity_poly.pdbx_strand_id
1 'polypeptide(L)'
;MGYLSRSRHLAALLPALLFGTGAWAEDNTQDLAKKLSNPIASLISVPFQFNYDSGYGPNDGEKAYVNVQPVIPFTLNDDWNLISRTIVPIAWQHDIAGPSGDQFGLGDISESLFFSPSKPTASGIIWGVGPVFLLPTATDELLGGRKWGAGPTAVVLKQFDGWTVGMLANHIWSFAGDSDRSDINSSFLQPFISYTTKDAWTFTLNTESTYNWEAPDVSIWSVP
;
A
#
# COMPACT_ATOMS: atom_id res chain seq x y z
N MET A 1 46.38 -69.56 23.67
CA MET A 1 46.83 -68.57 22.67
C MET A 1 45.73 -68.45 21.63
N GLY A 2 45.03 -67.31 21.55
CA GLY A 2 44.14 -67.01 20.41
C GLY A 2 42.63 -66.98 20.69
N TYR A 3 42.09 -65.77 20.62
CA TYR A 3 40.73 -65.36 20.23
C TYR A 3 39.52 -65.70 21.12
N LEU A 4 38.84 -64.64 21.58
CA LEU A 4 37.41 -64.41 21.32
C LEU A 4 37.13 -62.90 21.42
N SER A 5 36.94 -62.29 20.25
CA SER A 5 36.55 -60.88 20.02
C SER A 5 35.07 -60.70 20.37
N ARG A 6 34.74 -59.71 21.19
CA ARG A 6 33.35 -59.30 21.48
C ARG A 6 32.87 -58.31 20.42
N SER A 7 32.01 -58.78 19.52
CA SER A 7 31.25 -57.94 18.59
C SER A 7 30.17 -57.15 19.33
N ARG A 8 30.25 -55.82 19.29
CA ARG A 8 29.18 -54.90 19.74
C ARG A 8 28.21 -54.69 18.57
N HIS A 9 26.97 -55.14 18.71
CA HIS A 9 25.89 -54.84 17.77
C HIS A 9 25.48 -53.37 17.94
N LEU A 10 25.69 -52.56 16.90
CA LEU A 10 25.09 -51.24 16.74
C LEU A 10 23.86 -51.40 15.85
N ALA A 11 22.67 -51.24 16.46
CA ALA A 11 21.41 -51.17 15.74
C ALA A 11 21.32 -49.83 15.01
N ALA A 12 21.24 -49.86 13.68
CA ALA A 12 20.95 -48.69 12.86
C ALA A 12 19.43 -48.47 12.82
N LEU A 13 18.95 -47.40 13.47
CA LEU A 13 17.59 -46.90 13.33
C LEU A 13 17.54 -45.98 12.10
N LEU A 14 16.84 -46.42 11.04
CA LEU A 14 16.45 -45.59 9.90
C LEU A 14 15.31 -44.65 10.33
N PRO A 15 15.41 -43.33 10.15
CA PRO A 15 14.24 -42.46 10.22
C PRO A 15 13.45 -42.58 8.92
N ALA A 16 12.19 -43.02 9.01
CA ALA A 16 11.24 -42.94 7.93
C ALA A 16 10.90 -41.47 7.66
N LEU A 17 11.24 -40.97 6.46
CA LEU A 17 10.80 -39.68 5.95
C LEU A 17 9.30 -39.77 5.59
N LEU A 18 8.46 -39.19 6.45
CA LEU A 18 7.08 -38.86 6.10
C LEU A 18 7.09 -37.62 5.21
N PHE A 19 6.99 -37.81 3.89
CA PHE A 19 6.61 -36.74 2.98
C PHE A 19 5.12 -36.44 3.18
N GLY A 20 4.82 -35.40 3.97
CA GLY A 20 3.50 -34.81 4.02
C GLY A 20 3.20 -34.14 2.67
N THR A 21 2.16 -34.60 1.98
CA THR A 21 1.66 -33.98 0.74
C THR A 21 0.98 -32.65 1.07
N GLY A 22 1.74 -31.55 0.97
CA GLY A 22 1.26 -30.16 1.15
C GLY A 22 0.59 -29.51 -0.07
N ALA A 23 0.45 -30.23 -1.19
CA ALA A 23 0.20 -29.62 -2.50
C ALA A 23 -1.25 -29.14 -2.81
N TRP A 24 -2.13 -29.00 -1.82
CA TRP A 24 -3.51 -28.53 -2.05
C TRP A 24 -3.89 -27.25 -1.29
N ALA A 25 -3.03 -26.78 -0.38
CA ALA A 25 -3.24 -25.52 0.35
C ALA A 25 -2.40 -24.34 -0.20
N GLU A 26 -1.41 -24.64 -1.05
CA GLU A 26 -0.47 -23.64 -1.60
C GLU A 26 -1.14 -22.71 -2.63
N ASP A 27 -1.94 -23.24 -3.57
CA ASP A 27 -2.57 -22.45 -4.65
C ASP A 27 -3.51 -21.35 -4.12
N ASN A 28 -4.36 -21.68 -3.14
CA ASN A 28 -5.32 -20.71 -2.58
C ASN A 28 -4.61 -19.59 -1.79
N THR A 29 -3.51 -19.92 -1.11
CA THR A 29 -2.74 -18.96 -0.31
C THR A 29 -1.96 -18.01 -1.21
N GLN A 30 -1.36 -18.53 -2.29
CA GLN A 30 -0.64 -17.71 -3.25
C GLN A 30 -1.57 -16.73 -3.98
N ASP A 31 -2.75 -17.18 -4.43
CA ASP A 31 -3.69 -16.32 -5.14
C ASP A 31 -4.29 -15.23 -4.25
N LEU A 32 -4.50 -15.52 -2.95
CA LEU A 32 -4.88 -14.51 -1.98
C LEU A 32 -3.78 -13.44 -1.83
N ALA A 33 -2.50 -13.84 -1.71
CA ALA A 33 -1.39 -12.91 -1.61
C ALA A 33 -1.24 -12.01 -2.86
N LYS A 34 -1.46 -12.57 -4.05
CA LYS A 34 -1.52 -11.79 -5.31
C LYS A 34 -2.67 -10.79 -5.30
N LYS A 35 -3.86 -11.15 -4.80
CA LYS A 35 -5.00 -10.22 -4.67
C LYS A 35 -4.69 -9.10 -3.68
N LEU A 36 -4.06 -9.40 -2.55
CA LEU A 36 -3.66 -8.39 -1.56
C LEU A 36 -2.62 -7.40 -2.11
N SER A 37 -1.78 -7.84 -3.06
CA SER A 37 -0.80 -6.96 -3.74
C SER A 37 -1.43 -6.08 -4.83
N ASN A 38 -2.67 -6.34 -5.23
CA ASN A 38 -3.37 -5.58 -6.24
C ASN A 38 -4.28 -4.53 -5.57
N PRO A 39 -4.00 -3.22 -5.72
CA PRO A 39 -4.71 -2.15 -5.03
C PRO A 39 -6.19 -1.99 -5.42
N ILE A 40 -6.63 -2.66 -6.51
CA ILE A 40 -8.03 -2.71 -6.96
C ILE A 40 -8.53 -4.15 -7.12
N ALA A 41 -7.92 -5.10 -6.40
CA ALA A 41 -8.44 -6.45 -6.36
C ALA A 41 -9.87 -6.45 -5.81
N SER A 42 -10.70 -7.35 -6.33
CA SER A 42 -12.02 -7.62 -5.78
C SER A 42 -11.90 -8.46 -4.50
N LEU A 43 -11.27 -7.90 -3.47
CA LEU A 43 -11.11 -8.45 -2.13
C LEU A 43 -11.36 -7.35 -1.10
N ILE A 44 -12.27 -7.60 -0.15
CA ILE A 44 -12.41 -6.73 1.02
C ILE A 44 -11.16 -6.88 1.88
N SER A 45 -10.42 -5.80 2.08
CA SER A 45 -9.20 -5.81 2.90
C SER A 45 -9.06 -4.50 3.69
N VAL A 46 -8.36 -4.57 4.82
CA VAL A 46 -8.01 -3.40 5.64
C VAL A 46 -6.52 -3.49 6.01
N PRO A 47 -5.62 -3.08 5.10
CA PRO A 47 -4.19 -3.01 5.36
C PRO A 47 -3.86 -1.92 6.38
N PHE A 48 -2.85 -2.19 7.19
CA PHE A 48 -2.24 -1.23 8.10
C PHE A 48 -0.78 -1.06 7.67
N GLN A 49 -0.38 0.19 7.39
CA GLN A 49 0.99 0.52 7.01
C GLN A 49 1.55 1.51 8.02
N PHE A 50 2.52 1.06 8.81
CA PHE A 50 3.28 1.91 9.71
C PHE A 50 4.48 2.51 8.98
N ASN A 51 4.69 3.80 9.15
CA ASN A 51 5.83 4.53 8.60
C ASN A 51 6.44 5.39 9.72
N TYR A 52 7.76 5.58 9.64
CA TYR A 52 8.50 6.45 10.52
C TYR A 52 9.51 7.23 9.67
N ASP A 53 9.40 8.55 9.73
CA ASP A 53 10.20 9.49 8.98
C ASP A 53 10.90 10.44 9.99
N SER A 54 12.17 10.77 9.77
CA SER A 54 12.95 11.71 10.59
C SER A 54 13.77 12.65 9.73
N GLY A 55 14.37 13.68 10.34
CA GLY A 55 15.18 14.67 9.61
C GLY A 55 14.38 15.84 9.03
N TYR A 56 13.20 16.15 9.58
CA TYR A 56 12.40 17.28 9.12
C TYR A 56 12.96 18.62 9.61
N GLY A 57 13.35 19.46 8.66
CA GLY A 57 13.76 20.84 8.94
C GLY A 57 15.01 20.96 9.84
N PRO A 58 15.34 22.17 10.30
CA PRO A 58 16.55 22.41 11.10
C PRO A 58 16.49 21.84 12.52
N ASN A 59 15.32 21.40 12.98
CA ASN A 59 15.09 20.89 14.34
C ASN A 59 15.13 19.35 14.41
N ASP A 60 15.44 18.66 13.32
CA ASP A 60 15.42 17.19 13.24
C ASP A 60 14.05 16.61 13.66
N GLY A 61 12.98 17.21 13.13
CA GLY A 61 11.62 16.78 13.44
C GLY A 61 11.36 15.34 13.02
N GLU A 62 10.40 14.72 13.69
CA GLU A 62 10.06 13.30 13.53
C GLU A 62 8.58 13.12 13.24
N LYS A 63 8.26 12.11 12.45
CA LYS A 63 6.89 11.69 12.12
C LYS A 63 6.75 10.19 12.27
N ALA A 64 5.73 9.74 12.99
CA ALA A 64 5.29 8.35 12.97
C ALA A 64 3.83 8.31 12.56
N TYR A 65 3.47 7.51 11.56
CA TYR A 65 2.07 7.42 11.15
C TYR A 65 1.67 6.02 10.71
N VAL A 66 0.40 5.71 10.93
CA VAL A 66 -0.25 4.50 10.46
C VAL A 66 -1.31 4.89 9.44
N ASN A 67 -1.18 4.37 8.22
CA ASN A 67 -2.24 4.43 7.22
C ASN A 67 -3.12 3.20 7.37
N VAL A 68 -4.39 3.41 7.74
CA VAL A 68 -5.45 2.40 7.69
C VAL A 68 -6.15 2.51 6.34
N GLN A 69 -6.12 1.45 5.53
CA GLN A 69 -6.44 1.54 4.11
C GLN A 69 -7.59 0.63 3.64
N PRO A 70 -8.83 0.75 4.15
CA PRO A 70 -9.90 -0.14 3.73
C PRO A 70 -10.11 -0.09 2.22
N VAL A 71 -10.16 -1.27 1.59
CA VAL A 71 -10.49 -1.48 0.18
C VAL A 71 -11.73 -2.34 0.10
N ILE A 72 -12.80 -1.80 -0.47
CA ILE A 72 -14.12 -2.44 -0.54
C ILE A 72 -14.59 -2.45 -2.00
N PRO A 73 -14.61 -3.62 -2.67
CA PRO A 73 -15.19 -3.76 -3.99
C PRO A 73 -16.72 -3.93 -3.93
N PHE A 74 -17.42 -3.28 -4.85
CA PHE A 74 -18.85 -3.41 -5.12
C PHE A 74 -19.04 -3.81 -6.59
N THR A 75 -19.72 -4.92 -6.83
CA THR A 75 -20.08 -5.31 -8.20
C THR A 75 -21.24 -4.45 -8.69
N LEU A 76 -21.01 -3.70 -9.77
CA LEU A 76 -22.04 -2.86 -10.39
C LEU A 76 -22.90 -3.67 -11.35
N ASN A 77 -22.27 -4.57 -12.12
CA ASN A 77 -22.88 -5.52 -13.05
C ASN A 77 -21.87 -6.62 -13.41
N ASP A 78 -22.23 -7.50 -14.35
CA ASP A 78 -21.39 -8.63 -14.78
C ASP A 78 -20.01 -8.22 -15.31
N ASP A 79 -19.89 -7.01 -15.84
CA ASP A 79 -18.69 -6.51 -16.51
C ASP A 79 -17.88 -5.49 -15.70
N TRP A 80 -18.48 -4.87 -14.67
CA TRP A 80 -17.88 -3.74 -13.95
C TRP A 80 -17.97 -3.85 -12.43
N ASN A 81 -16.87 -3.47 -11.78
CA ASN A 81 -16.78 -3.24 -10.34
C ASN A 81 -16.50 -1.76 -10.05
N LEU A 82 -17.00 -1.30 -8.91
CA LEU A 82 -16.59 -0.08 -8.24
C LEU A 82 -15.76 -0.47 -7.02
N ILE A 83 -14.52 -0.02 -6.95
CA ILE A 83 -13.65 -0.25 -5.78
C ILE A 83 -13.53 1.06 -5.01
N SER A 84 -14.00 1.06 -3.77
CA SER A 84 -13.75 2.14 -2.81
C SER A 84 -12.43 1.84 -2.08
N ARG A 85 -11.54 2.82 -2.07
CA ARG A 85 -10.26 2.78 -1.35
C ARG A 85 -10.14 4.04 -0.51
N THR A 86 -10.28 3.89 0.79
CA THR A 86 -10.09 4.98 1.76
C THR A 86 -8.69 4.88 2.36
N ILE A 87 -8.02 6.01 2.56
CA ILE A 87 -6.77 6.09 3.33
C ILE A 87 -7.05 6.99 4.53
N VAL A 88 -6.92 6.42 5.72
CA VAL A 88 -7.06 7.14 7.00
C VAL A 88 -5.69 7.19 7.68
N PRO A 89 -4.99 8.33 7.61
CA PRO A 89 -3.72 8.51 8.30
C PRO A 89 -3.96 8.88 9.77
N ILE A 90 -3.36 8.11 10.69
CA ILE A 90 -3.23 8.47 12.10
C ILE A 90 -1.77 8.78 12.35
N ALA A 91 -1.47 10.02 12.68
CA ALA A 91 -0.11 10.52 12.77
C ALA A 91 0.19 11.07 14.17
N TRP A 92 1.42 10.81 14.59
CA TRP A 92 2.13 11.57 15.60
C TRP A 92 3.28 12.30 14.90
N GLN A 93 3.52 13.56 15.28
CA GLN A 93 4.67 14.30 14.82
C GLN A 93 5.22 15.22 15.90
N HIS A 94 6.53 15.47 15.82
CA HIS A 94 7.25 16.39 16.69
C HIS A 94 8.08 17.34 15.84
N ASP A 95 7.89 18.65 16.04
CA ASP A 95 8.73 19.71 15.45
C ASP A 95 8.90 19.69 13.91
N ILE A 96 7.90 19.16 13.19
CA ILE A 96 7.89 19.18 11.71
C ILE A 96 7.65 20.60 11.17
N ALA A 97 6.84 21.42 11.86
CA ALA A 97 6.52 22.79 11.46
C ALA A 97 7.31 23.83 12.29
N GLY A 98 8.62 23.65 12.41
CA GLY A 98 9.46 24.45 13.31
C GLY A 98 9.28 23.99 14.77
N PRO A 99 9.49 24.86 15.79
CA PRO A 99 9.31 24.51 17.21
C PRO A 99 7.82 24.43 17.56
N SER A 100 7.14 23.48 16.93
CA SER A 100 5.68 23.29 16.95
C SER A 100 5.24 22.35 18.08
N GLY A 101 6.19 21.65 18.70
CA GLY A 101 5.92 20.64 19.71
C GLY A 101 5.29 19.39 19.13
N ASP A 102 4.53 18.69 19.95
CA ASP A 102 3.87 17.44 19.59
C ASP A 102 2.48 17.67 19.00
N GLN A 103 2.15 16.95 17.93
CA GLN A 103 0.79 16.80 17.44
C GLN A 103 0.44 15.33 17.29
N PHE A 104 -0.80 14.98 17.63
CA PHE A 104 -1.32 13.63 17.47
C PHE A 104 -2.77 13.66 17.01
N GLY A 105 -3.09 12.83 16.03
CA GLY A 105 -4.47 12.68 15.60
C GLY A 105 -4.63 12.16 14.18
N LEU A 106 -5.81 12.40 13.62
CA LEU A 106 -6.08 12.09 12.22
C LEU A 106 -5.45 13.16 11.33
N GLY A 107 -4.97 12.73 10.17
CA GLY A 107 -4.74 13.62 9.03
C GLY A 107 -5.96 13.68 8.11
N ASP A 108 -5.78 14.34 6.97
CA ASP A 108 -6.81 14.41 5.93
C ASP A 108 -7.03 13.03 5.28
N ILE A 109 -8.28 12.61 5.19
CA ILE A 109 -8.68 11.33 4.60
C ILE A 109 -8.71 11.45 3.08
N SER A 110 -8.14 10.47 2.38
CA SER A 110 -8.27 10.33 0.93
C SER A 110 -9.23 9.20 0.58
N GLU A 111 -10.23 9.48 -0.27
CA GLU A 111 -11.18 8.49 -0.78
C GLU A 111 -11.05 8.38 -2.30
N SER A 112 -10.70 7.21 -2.79
CA SER A 112 -10.60 6.91 -4.22
C SER A 112 -11.68 5.92 -4.63
N LEU A 113 -12.38 6.22 -5.73
CA LEU A 113 -13.36 5.34 -6.35
C LEU A 113 -12.85 4.89 -7.71
N PHE A 114 -12.56 3.60 -7.88
CA PHE A 114 -12.09 3.04 -9.14
C PHE A 114 -13.21 2.25 -9.83
N PHE A 115 -13.56 2.67 -11.05
CA PHE A 115 -14.30 1.84 -11.99
C PHE A 115 -13.32 0.91 -12.70
N SER A 116 -13.51 -0.39 -12.54
CA SER A 116 -12.60 -1.42 -13.05
C SER A 116 -13.40 -2.57 -13.70
N PRO A 117 -12.99 -3.07 -14.87
CA PRO A 117 -13.61 -4.27 -15.45
C PRO A 117 -13.49 -5.48 -14.51
N SER A 118 -14.55 -6.29 -14.44
CA SER A 118 -14.60 -7.50 -13.61
C SER A 118 -13.59 -8.58 -14.01
N LYS A 119 -13.07 -8.50 -15.24
CA LYS A 119 -12.07 -9.43 -15.78
C LYS A 119 -10.90 -8.66 -16.38
N PRO A 120 -9.66 -9.18 -16.28
CA PRO A 120 -8.54 -8.64 -17.03
C PRO A 120 -8.83 -8.60 -18.53
N THR A 121 -8.20 -7.66 -19.22
CA THR A 121 -8.22 -7.60 -20.70
C THR A 121 -7.63 -8.88 -21.31
N ALA A 122 -7.82 -9.09 -22.62
CA ALA A 122 -7.26 -10.24 -23.33
C ALA A 122 -5.72 -10.37 -23.21
N SER A 123 -5.00 -9.26 -22.96
CA SER A 123 -3.55 -9.23 -22.75
C SER A 123 -3.13 -9.39 -21.27
N GLY A 124 -4.09 -9.61 -20.36
CA GLY A 124 -3.90 -9.77 -18.92
C GLY A 124 -3.77 -8.45 -18.14
N ILE A 125 -4.01 -7.30 -18.79
CA ILE A 125 -3.96 -5.99 -18.11
C ILE A 125 -5.21 -5.81 -17.25
N ILE A 126 -5.00 -5.39 -16.01
CA ILE A 126 -6.00 -4.95 -15.04
C ILE A 126 -5.86 -3.44 -14.89
N TRP A 127 -6.96 -2.72 -14.87
CA TRP A 127 -6.95 -1.27 -14.77
C TRP A 127 -8.19 -0.76 -14.07
N GLY A 128 -8.08 0.43 -13.46
CA GLY A 128 -9.21 1.14 -12.89
C GLY A 128 -9.00 2.64 -13.03
N VAL A 129 -10.09 3.38 -13.22
CA VAL A 129 -10.08 4.85 -13.26
C VAL A 129 -11.26 5.40 -12.50
N GLY A 130 -11.13 6.60 -11.97
CA GLY A 130 -12.26 7.31 -11.38
C GLY A 130 -11.82 8.51 -10.57
N PRO A 131 -12.70 9.03 -9.70
CA PRO A 131 -12.37 10.20 -8.88
C PRO A 131 -11.60 9.82 -7.62
N VAL A 132 -10.78 10.76 -7.16
CA VAL A 132 -10.23 10.81 -5.80
C VAL A 132 -10.74 12.07 -5.11
N PHE A 133 -10.97 11.98 -3.82
CA PHE A 133 -11.38 13.08 -2.95
C PHE A 133 -10.42 13.19 -1.77
N LEU A 134 -10.08 14.41 -1.40
CA LEU A 134 -9.35 14.75 -0.18
C LEU A 134 -10.32 15.44 0.78
N LEU A 135 -10.46 14.88 1.97
CA LEU A 135 -11.40 15.32 2.98
C LEU A 135 -10.62 15.98 4.13
N PRO A 136 -10.97 17.23 4.53
CA PRO A 136 -10.28 17.94 5.59
C PRO A 136 -10.70 17.44 6.98
N THR A 137 -10.33 16.21 7.29
CA THR A 137 -10.72 15.50 8.52
C THR A 137 -9.64 15.53 9.59
N ALA A 138 -8.52 16.21 9.34
CA ALA A 138 -7.45 16.32 10.30
C ALA A 138 -7.95 16.90 11.63
N THR A 139 -7.60 16.25 12.74
CA THR A 139 -8.05 16.68 14.08
C THR A 139 -7.14 17.74 14.69
N ASP A 140 -5.96 17.91 14.12
CA ASP A 140 -5.02 18.97 14.45
C ASP A 140 -4.68 19.75 13.17
N GLU A 141 -4.53 21.07 13.29
CA GLU A 141 -4.31 21.94 12.13
C GLU A 141 -2.95 21.77 11.45
N LEU A 142 -1.98 21.12 12.11
CA LEU A 142 -0.67 20.79 11.55
C LEU A 142 -0.62 19.38 10.94
N LEU A 143 -1.71 18.61 11.03
CA LEU A 143 -1.82 17.25 10.47
C LEU A 143 -2.55 17.20 9.12
N GLY A 144 -3.07 18.32 8.62
CA GLY A 144 -3.80 18.39 7.36
C GLY A 144 -3.75 19.77 6.69
N GLY A 145 -4.28 19.84 5.47
CA GLY A 145 -4.35 21.05 4.67
C GLY A 145 -5.60 21.90 4.93
N ARG A 146 -6.63 21.34 5.61
CA ARG A 146 -7.94 21.98 5.83
C ARG A 146 -8.65 22.39 4.53
N LYS A 147 -8.36 21.67 3.45
CA LYS A 147 -8.95 21.87 2.12
C LYS A 147 -9.75 20.64 1.71
N TRP A 148 -10.90 20.90 1.10
CA TRP A 148 -11.59 19.91 0.28
C TRP A 148 -10.92 19.84 -1.08
N GLY A 149 -10.52 18.63 -1.47
CA GLY A 149 -9.90 18.38 -2.76
C GLY A 149 -10.62 17.30 -3.56
N ALA A 150 -10.52 17.40 -4.88
CA ALA A 150 -11.00 16.38 -5.79
C ALA A 150 -10.16 16.33 -7.06
N GLY A 151 -10.14 15.19 -7.73
CA GLY A 151 -9.57 15.08 -9.07
C GLY A 151 -9.54 13.63 -9.57
N PRO A 152 -8.85 13.35 -10.69
CA PRO A 152 -8.80 12.02 -11.27
C PRO A 152 -7.79 11.11 -10.56
N THR A 153 -8.09 9.82 -10.54
CA THR A 153 -7.14 8.75 -10.22
C THR A 153 -7.25 7.61 -11.22
N ALA A 154 -6.14 6.94 -11.45
CA ALA A 154 -6.04 5.79 -12.30
C ALA A 154 -5.02 4.79 -11.75
N VAL A 155 -5.24 3.52 -12.04
CA VAL A 155 -4.28 2.45 -11.79
C VAL A 155 -4.26 1.51 -12.97
N VAL A 156 -3.08 1.02 -13.31
CA VAL A 156 -2.88 -0.02 -14.31
C VAL A 156 -1.84 -0.99 -13.79
N LEU A 157 -2.10 -2.29 -13.96
CA LEU A 157 -1.18 -3.34 -13.55
C LEU A 157 -1.37 -4.60 -14.37
N LYS A 158 -0.37 -5.48 -14.28
CA LYS A 158 -0.41 -6.81 -14.85
C LYS A 158 0.16 -7.81 -13.85
N GLN A 159 -0.49 -8.97 -13.75
CA GLN A 159 -0.06 -10.07 -12.89
C GLN A 159 0.33 -11.27 -13.75
N PHE A 160 1.54 -11.81 -13.56
CA PHE A 160 2.07 -12.94 -14.33
C PHE A 160 3.16 -13.66 -13.52
N ASP A 161 3.12 -14.99 -13.47
CA ASP A 161 4.17 -15.83 -12.87
C ASP A 161 4.66 -15.38 -11.48
N GLY A 162 3.73 -14.95 -10.62
CA GLY A 162 4.02 -14.45 -9.26
C GLY A 162 4.39 -12.96 -9.21
N TRP A 163 4.68 -12.32 -10.34
CA TRP A 163 4.90 -10.88 -10.43
C TRP A 163 3.59 -10.10 -10.49
N THR A 164 3.58 -8.96 -9.82
CA THR A 164 2.60 -7.89 -10.00
C THR A 164 3.38 -6.62 -10.33
N VAL A 165 3.16 -6.04 -11.51
CA VAL A 165 3.82 -4.80 -11.93
C VAL A 165 2.75 -3.80 -12.32
N GLY A 166 2.85 -2.57 -11.80
CA GLY A 166 1.85 -1.56 -12.09
C GLY A 166 2.26 -0.15 -11.69
N MET A 167 1.32 0.76 -11.86
CA MET A 167 1.44 2.15 -11.48
C MET A 167 0.07 2.69 -11.08
N LEU A 168 0.05 3.41 -9.95
CA LEU A 168 -1.08 4.22 -9.51
C LEU A 168 -0.74 5.70 -9.72
N ALA A 169 -1.71 6.46 -10.21
CA ALA A 169 -1.58 7.89 -10.39
C ALA A 169 -2.84 8.59 -9.86
N ASN A 170 -2.68 9.78 -9.30
CA ASN A 170 -3.80 10.68 -9.08
C ASN A 170 -3.37 12.13 -9.22
N HIS A 171 -4.34 13.02 -9.38
CA HIS A 171 -4.13 14.45 -9.33
C HIS A 171 -5.28 15.07 -8.55
N ILE A 172 -4.98 15.98 -7.63
CA ILE A 172 -5.95 16.60 -6.73
C ILE A 172 -5.83 18.10 -6.80
N TRP A 173 -6.97 18.76 -7.00
CA TRP A 173 -7.14 20.20 -6.80
C TRP A 173 -7.98 20.46 -5.56
N SER A 174 -7.61 21.45 -4.75
CA SER A 174 -8.53 22.01 -3.76
C SER A 174 -9.59 22.87 -4.44
N PHE A 175 -10.83 22.78 -3.98
CA PHE A 175 -11.94 23.59 -4.48
C PHE A 175 -12.70 24.33 -3.38
N ALA A 176 -12.50 23.97 -2.11
CA ALA A 176 -13.09 24.62 -0.96
C ALA A 176 -12.22 24.38 0.30
N GLY A 177 -12.53 25.07 1.38
CA GLY A 177 -11.84 24.94 2.67
C GLY A 177 -11.39 26.29 3.21
N ASP A 178 -10.46 26.24 4.15
CA ASP A 178 -9.93 27.44 4.81
C ASP A 178 -9.17 28.34 3.83
N SER A 179 -9.52 29.62 3.74
CA SER A 179 -8.86 30.60 2.88
C SER A 179 -7.47 30.98 3.34
N ASP A 180 -7.15 30.78 4.63
CA ASP A 180 -5.84 31.11 5.20
C ASP A 180 -4.80 30.01 4.95
N ARG A 181 -5.21 28.88 4.36
CA ARG A 181 -4.33 27.78 3.94
C ARG A 181 -4.09 27.84 2.43
N SER A 182 -2.88 27.49 2.01
CA SER A 182 -2.52 27.37 0.59
C SER A 182 -3.43 26.38 -0.13
N ASP A 183 -3.71 26.65 -1.39
CA ASP A 183 -4.47 25.73 -2.23
C ASP A 183 -3.64 24.47 -2.51
N ILE A 184 -4.33 23.38 -2.83
CA ILE A 184 -3.74 22.09 -3.16
C ILE A 184 -3.84 21.91 -4.66
N ASN A 185 -2.70 21.72 -5.31
CA ASN A 185 -2.63 21.29 -6.69
C ASN A 185 -1.47 20.31 -6.79
N SER A 186 -1.79 19.01 -6.75
CA SER A 186 -0.79 17.97 -6.54
C SER A 186 -0.99 16.77 -7.43
N SER A 187 0.06 16.34 -8.12
CA SER A 187 0.10 15.06 -8.84
C SER A 187 0.83 14.01 -8.02
N PHE A 188 0.23 12.84 -7.83
CA PHE A 188 0.84 11.69 -7.18
C PHE A 188 1.08 10.56 -8.19
N LEU A 189 2.26 9.95 -8.14
CA LEU A 189 2.66 8.81 -8.94
C LEU A 189 3.29 7.74 -8.04
N GLN A 190 2.84 6.51 -8.17
CA GLN A 190 3.35 5.37 -7.42
C GLN A 190 3.49 4.15 -8.35
N PRO A 191 4.62 3.99 -9.04
CA PRO A 191 4.96 2.72 -9.66
C PRO A 191 5.29 1.69 -8.56
N PHE A 192 4.84 0.46 -8.78
CA PHE A 192 5.05 -0.64 -7.85
C PHE A 192 5.37 -1.93 -8.59
N ILE A 193 6.20 -2.74 -7.97
CA ILE A 193 6.49 -4.10 -8.36
C ILE A 193 6.44 -4.98 -7.11
N SER A 194 5.74 -6.10 -7.20
CA SER A 194 5.81 -7.14 -6.18
C SER A 194 6.04 -8.51 -6.79
N TYR A 195 6.69 -9.38 -6.02
CA TYR A 195 6.89 -10.77 -6.35
C TYR A 195 6.37 -11.65 -5.21
N THR A 196 5.39 -12.48 -5.53
CA THR A 196 4.77 -13.44 -4.62
C THR A 196 5.31 -14.84 -4.90
N THR A 197 6.01 -15.42 -3.92
CA THR A 197 6.52 -16.80 -3.99
C THR A 197 5.38 -17.82 -3.95
N LYS A 198 5.67 -19.09 -4.24
CA LYS A 198 4.69 -20.18 -4.13
C LYS A 198 4.20 -20.38 -2.69
N ASP A 199 5.07 -20.11 -1.73
CA ASP A 199 4.78 -20.16 -0.29
C ASP A 199 4.11 -18.86 0.22
N ALA A 200 3.54 -18.06 -0.68
CA ALA A 200 2.80 -16.82 -0.41
C ALA A 200 3.59 -15.68 0.27
N TRP A 201 4.92 -15.74 0.27
CA TRP A 201 5.74 -14.59 0.66
C TRP A 201 5.70 -13.55 -0.45
N THR A 202 5.34 -12.31 -0.11
CA THR A 202 5.31 -11.20 -1.07
C THR A 202 6.39 -10.18 -0.73
N PHE A 203 7.25 -9.92 -1.70
CA PHE A 203 8.25 -8.86 -1.65
C PHE A 203 7.76 -7.71 -2.52
N THR A 204 7.69 -6.51 -1.97
CA THR A 204 7.19 -5.33 -2.69
C THR A 204 8.24 -4.24 -2.69
N LEU A 205 8.39 -3.61 -3.85
CA LEU A 205 9.12 -2.37 -4.04
C LEU A 205 8.16 -1.38 -4.70
N ASN A 206 7.95 -0.24 -4.06
CA ASN A 206 7.24 0.89 -4.62
C ASN A 206 8.11 2.12 -4.44
N THR A 207 7.96 3.08 -5.35
CA THR A 207 8.45 4.45 -5.14
C THR A 207 7.25 5.36 -5.25
N GLU A 208 7.25 6.43 -4.46
CA GLU A 208 6.18 7.41 -4.44
C GLU A 208 6.76 8.75 -4.86
N SER A 209 6.05 9.48 -5.70
CA SER A 209 6.47 10.81 -6.14
C SER A 209 5.27 11.73 -6.14
N THR A 210 5.40 12.84 -5.43
CA THR A 210 4.38 13.89 -5.36
C THR A 210 4.93 15.16 -5.98
N TYR A 211 4.20 15.74 -6.91
CA TYR A 211 4.49 17.02 -7.54
C TYR A 211 3.50 18.07 -7.06
N ASN A 212 3.97 19.06 -6.29
CA ASN A 212 3.15 20.19 -5.84
C ASN A 212 3.32 21.38 -6.81
N TRP A 213 2.25 21.70 -7.55
CA TRP A 213 2.23 22.78 -8.54
C TRP A 213 2.16 24.18 -7.92
N GLU A 214 1.88 24.31 -6.62
CA GLU A 214 1.85 25.60 -5.91
C GLU A 214 3.11 25.88 -5.08
N ALA A 215 4.02 24.91 -4.98
CA ALA A 215 5.25 25.08 -4.22
C ALA A 215 6.28 25.97 -4.97
N PRO A 216 7.03 26.84 -4.27
CA PRO A 216 8.20 27.49 -4.84
C PRO A 216 9.28 26.46 -5.22
N ASP A 217 10.09 26.76 -6.23
CA ASP A 217 10.97 25.86 -7.03
C ASP A 217 11.75 24.74 -6.30
N VAL A 218 12.00 24.88 -4.99
CA VAL A 218 12.83 23.98 -4.18
C VAL A 218 12.00 22.88 -3.48
N SER A 219 10.66 22.96 -3.47
CA SER A 219 9.76 22.00 -2.79
C SER A 219 8.75 21.32 -3.74
N ILE A 220 8.97 21.47 -5.04
CA ILE A 220 8.05 21.03 -6.09
C ILE A 220 7.90 19.50 -6.14
N TRP A 221 8.96 18.76 -5.84
CA TRP A 221 8.96 17.29 -5.82
C TRP A 221 9.23 16.78 -4.41
N SER A 222 8.39 15.85 -3.92
CA SER A 222 8.76 14.97 -2.81
C SER A 222 8.78 13.51 -3.29
N VAL A 223 9.88 12.84 -2.97
CA VAL A 223 10.05 11.39 -3.14
C VAL A 223 10.39 10.86 -1.75
N PRO A 224 9.45 10.17 -1.08
CA PRO A 224 9.73 9.45 0.17
C PRO A 224 10.68 8.27 -0.05
#